data_AF-A0A0F9IQ10-F1
#
_entry.id   AF-A0A0F9IQ10-F1
#
_cell.length_a   1.000
_cell.length_b   1.000
_cell.length_c   1.000
_cell.angle_alpha   90.00
_cell.angle_beta   90.00
_cell.angle_gamma   90.00
#
_symmetry.space_group_name_H-M   'P 1'
#
loop_
_entity.id
_entity.type
_entity.pdbx_description
1 polymer ?
#
loop_
_entity_poly.entity_id
_entity_poly.type
_entity_poly.pdbx_seq_one_letter_code
_entity_poly.pdbx_strand_id
1 'polypeptide(L)'
;MLRYKRITTPTLTDGSETISELLSGQKGKKYRIVSISTAPLANLYLRVYKNAEQVVDAASIVMTTAAPHLPMNIVMEQGDTIKAGFYNNGGATTAKQITVGYEDGT
;
A
#
# COMPACT_ATOMS: atom_id res chain seq x y z
N MET A 1 14.10 -0.86 13.84
CA MET A 1 14.31 0.49 13.25
C MET A 1 13.28 0.70 12.16
N LEU A 2 12.64 1.86 12.11
CA LEU A 2 11.67 2.21 11.08
C LEU A 2 12.35 2.44 9.73
N ARG A 3 11.82 1.81 8.69
CA ARG A 3 12.29 1.89 7.30
C ARG A 3 11.13 2.21 6.39
N TYR A 4 11.44 2.74 5.21
CA TYR A 4 10.44 3.10 4.21
C TYR A 4 10.76 2.49 2.86
N LYS A 5 9.72 2.07 2.15
CA LYS A 5 9.81 1.67 0.74
C LYS A 5 8.71 2.35 -0.05
N ARG A 6 9.03 2.77 -1.27
CA ARG A 6 8.11 3.42 -2.19
C ARG A 6 8.03 2.65 -3.49
N ILE A 7 6.84 2.57 -4.04
CA ILE A 7 6.60 2.17 -5.42
C ILE A 7 5.86 3.29 -6.17
N THR A 8 5.98 3.25 -7.49
CA THR A 8 5.15 4.04 -8.40
C THR A 8 4.25 3.05 -9.14
N THR A 9 2.94 3.24 -9.09
CA THR A 9 1.99 2.41 -9.82
C THR A 9 2.11 2.66 -11.32
N PRO A 10 1.68 1.71 -12.17
CA PRO A 10 1.29 2.02 -13.54
C PRO A 10 0.19 3.09 -13.63
N THR A 11 -0.13 3.51 -14.85
CA THR A 11 -1.29 4.36 -15.15
C THR A 11 -2.57 3.73 -14.61
N LEU A 12 -3.41 4.54 -13.98
CA LEU A 12 -4.62 4.08 -13.29
C LEU A 12 -5.82 4.31 -14.21
N THR A 13 -6.43 3.21 -14.65
CA THR A 13 -7.57 3.23 -15.57
C THR A 13 -8.88 3.18 -14.79
N ASP A 14 -9.92 3.85 -15.29
CA ASP A 14 -11.26 3.80 -14.71
C ASP A 14 -11.81 2.36 -14.65
N GLY A 15 -12.61 2.09 -13.62
CA GLY A 15 -13.22 0.79 -13.32
C GLY A 15 -12.23 -0.34 -13.08
N SER A 16 -10.93 -0.06 -12.96
CA SER A 16 -9.87 -1.07 -12.96
C SER A 16 -9.05 -1.03 -11.69
N GLU A 17 -8.58 -2.21 -11.29
CA GLU A 17 -7.60 -2.35 -10.22
C GLU A 17 -6.19 -2.42 -10.79
N THR A 18 -5.28 -1.64 -10.23
CA THR A 18 -3.86 -1.61 -10.61
C THR A 18 -3.02 -1.89 -9.38
N ILE A 19 -2.49 -3.11 -9.27
CA ILE A 19 -1.73 -3.61 -8.11
C ILE A 19 -0.27 -3.89 -8.49
N SER A 20 0.66 -3.62 -7.57
CA SER A 20 2.08 -3.92 -7.76
C SER A 20 2.69 -4.47 -6.46
N GLU A 21 3.74 -5.29 -6.59
CA GLU A 21 4.46 -5.79 -5.41
C GLU A 21 5.16 -4.64 -4.69
N LEU A 22 4.91 -4.52 -3.39
CA LEU A 22 5.45 -3.48 -2.53
C LEU A 22 6.60 -4.02 -1.68
N LEU A 23 6.41 -5.16 -1.03
CA LEU A 23 7.40 -5.75 -0.12
C LEU A 23 7.27 -7.27 -0.10
N SER A 24 8.38 -7.97 0.08
CA SER A 24 8.42 -9.42 0.21
C SER A 24 9.19 -9.84 1.46
N GLY A 25 8.69 -10.88 2.13
CA GLY A 25 9.27 -11.47 3.33
C GLY A 25 10.55 -12.22 2.98
N GLN A 26 11.68 -11.70 3.45
CA GLN A 26 12.99 -12.31 3.20
C GLN A 26 13.27 -13.45 4.18
N LYS A 27 14.06 -14.44 3.73
CA LYS A 27 14.50 -15.55 4.57
C LYS A 27 15.17 -15.06 5.85
N GLY A 28 14.74 -15.60 6.99
CA GLY A 28 15.30 -15.28 8.31
C GLY A 28 14.98 -13.88 8.83
N LYS A 29 14.02 -13.16 8.22
CA LYS A 29 13.57 -11.85 8.68
C LYS A 29 12.06 -11.85 8.90
N LYS A 30 11.63 -11.15 9.94
CA LYS A 30 10.24 -10.76 10.16
C LYS A 30 10.12 -9.26 9.98
N TYR A 31 9.00 -8.80 9.46
CA TYR A 31 8.71 -7.38 9.34
C TYR A 31 7.34 -7.08 9.92
N ARG A 32 7.14 -5.84 10.33
CA ARG A 32 5.82 -5.31 10.67
C ARG A 32 5.59 -4.05 9.89
N ILE A 33 4.56 -4.04 9.04
CA ILE A 33 4.10 -2.83 8.37
C ILE A 33 3.29 -2.03 9.37
N VAL A 34 3.72 -0.78 9.58
CA VAL A 34 3.19 0.11 10.61
C VAL A 34 2.43 1.30 10.03
N SER A 35 2.67 1.64 8.77
CA SER A 35 1.96 2.72 8.09
C SER A 35 1.98 2.58 6.58
N ILE A 36 1.00 3.17 5.91
CA ILE A 36 0.98 3.35 4.46
C ILE A 36 0.48 4.76 4.12
N SER A 37 0.94 5.30 3.00
CA SER A 37 0.60 6.66 2.56
C SER A 37 0.57 6.78 1.04
N THR A 38 -0.29 7.67 0.56
CA THR A 38 -0.33 8.13 -0.83
C THR A 38 -0.91 9.54 -0.92
N ALA A 39 -0.78 10.19 -2.07
CA ALA A 39 -1.43 11.46 -2.33
C ALA A 39 -2.95 11.26 -2.48
N PRO A 40 -3.77 11.97 -1.70
CA PRO A 40 -5.22 11.77 -1.65
C PRO A 40 -5.86 12.10 -3.00
N LEU A 41 -6.85 11.29 -3.39
CA LEU A 41 -7.68 11.57 -4.56
C LEU A 41 -9.09 11.01 -4.38
N ALA A 42 -10.10 11.77 -4.79
CA ALA A 42 -11.48 11.30 -4.81
C ALA A 42 -11.65 10.11 -5.75
N ASN A 43 -12.57 9.20 -5.41
CA ASN A 43 -12.89 7.99 -6.18
C ASN A 43 -11.72 7.02 -6.43
N LEU A 44 -10.63 7.18 -5.68
CA LEU A 44 -9.48 6.30 -5.73
C LEU A 44 -9.32 5.57 -4.39
N TYR A 45 -9.34 4.24 -4.41
CA TYR A 45 -9.34 3.39 -3.23
C TYR A 45 -8.01 2.67 -3.11
N LEU A 46 -7.26 2.93 -2.04
CA LEU A 46 -6.04 2.19 -1.72
C LEU A 46 -6.41 0.76 -1.35
N ARG A 47 -5.78 -0.19 -2.07
CA ARG A 47 -5.96 -1.62 -1.88
C ARG A 47 -4.62 -2.20 -1.45
N VAL A 48 -4.61 -2.98 -0.37
CA VAL A 48 -3.42 -3.71 0.08
C VAL A 48 -3.78 -5.18 0.23
N TYR A 49 -2.93 -6.03 -0.33
CA TYR A 49 -3.04 -7.47 -0.25
C TYR A 49 -1.87 -8.03 0.51
N LYS A 50 -2.15 -8.90 1.48
CA LYS A 50 -1.17 -9.83 2.05
C LYS A 50 -1.38 -11.18 1.37
N ASN A 51 -0.39 -11.62 0.60
CA ASN A 51 -0.51 -12.77 -0.27
C ASN A 51 -1.70 -12.62 -1.23
N ALA A 52 -2.75 -13.43 -1.06
CA ALA A 52 -3.98 -13.36 -1.87
C ALA A 52 -5.14 -12.65 -1.15
N GLU A 53 -4.98 -12.30 0.14
CA GLU A 53 -6.05 -11.72 0.95
C GLU A 53 -5.97 -10.19 0.93
N GLN A 54 -7.11 -9.55 0.67
CA GLN A 54 -7.22 -8.11 0.76
C GLN A 54 -7.36 -7.67 2.22
N VAL A 55 -6.37 -6.95 2.73
CA VAL A 55 -6.29 -6.52 4.13
C VAL A 55 -6.57 -5.03 4.33
N VAL A 56 -6.56 -4.24 3.23
CA VAL A 56 -6.99 -2.83 3.25
C VAL A 56 -7.90 -2.55 2.08
N ASP A 57 -9.02 -1.90 2.37
CA ASP A 57 -9.88 -1.21 1.43
C ASP A 57 -10.19 0.18 2.01
N ALA A 58 -9.48 1.21 1.54
CA ALA A 58 -9.66 2.56 2.08
C ALA A 58 -9.69 3.60 0.98
N ALA A 59 -10.65 4.53 1.03
CA ALA A 59 -10.67 5.67 0.14
C ALA A 59 -9.39 6.50 0.34
N SER A 60 -8.61 6.73 -0.72
CA SER A 60 -7.30 7.40 -0.61
C SER A 60 -7.42 8.85 -0.14
N ILE A 61 -8.59 9.47 -0.34
CA ILE A 61 -8.88 10.84 0.07
C ILE A 61 -8.74 11.09 1.58
N VAL A 62 -8.76 10.04 2.41
CA VAL A 62 -8.58 10.16 3.87
C VAL A 62 -7.14 10.47 4.27
N MET A 63 -6.16 10.21 3.41
CA MET A 63 -4.74 10.50 3.66
C MET A 63 -4.43 11.97 3.34
N THR A 64 -4.83 12.86 4.22
CA THR A 64 -4.69 14.32 4.06
C THR A 64 -3.34 14.84 4.57
N THR A 65 -3.04 16.12 4.37
CA THR A 65 -1.84 16.74 4.97
C THR A 65 -1.85 16.70 6.50
N ALA A 66 -3.03 16.73 7.13
CA ALA A 66 -3.20 16.64 8.58
C ALA A 66 -3.12 15.19 9.10
N ALA A 67 -3.43 14.20 8.25
CA ALA A 67 -3.36 12.77 8.56
C ALA A 67 -2.74 12.00 7.38
N PRO A 68 -1.43 12.15 7.12
CA PRO A 68 -0.80 11.70 5.87
C PRO A 68 -0.58 10.18 5.80
N HIS A 69 -0.79 9.48 6.91
CA HIS A 69 -0.52 8.05 7.03
C HIS A 69 -1.76 7.32 7.54
N LEU A 70 -2.10 6.22 6.88
CA LEU A 70 -2.99 5.22 7.44
C LEU A 70 -2.16 4.31 8.37
N PRO A 71 -2.47 4.23 9.68
CA PRO A 71 -1.77 3.34 10.60
C PRO A 71 -2.11 1.87 10.30
N MET A 72 -1.11 1.00 10.42
CA MET A 72 -1.19 -0.42 10.06
C MET A 72 -0.60 -1.29 11.17
N ASN A 73 -1.00 -2.56 11.20
CA ASN A 73 -0.37 -3.58 12.02
C ASN A 73 -0.35 -4.93 11.28
N ILE A 74 0.41 -5.00 10.19
CA ILE A 74 0.53 -6.24 9.40
C ILE A 74 1.88 -6.87 9.68
N VAL A 75 1.86 -8.07 10.26
CA VAL A 75 3.07 -8.89 10.46
C VAL A 75 3.36 -9.65 9.16
N MET A 76 4.62 -9.66 8.75
CA MET A 76 5.13 -10.41 7.61
C MET A 76 6.19 -11.42 8.08
N GLU A 77 6.08 -12.62 7.54
CA GLU A 77 7.05 -13.70 7.71
C GLU A 77 7.72 -14.06 6.39
N GLN A 78 8.67 -14.99 6.44
CA GLN A 78 9.31 -15.50 5.24
C GLN A 78 8.27 -16.07 4.26
N GLY A 79 8.34 -15.65 3.00
CA GLY A 79 7.43 -16.09 1.94
C GLY A 79 6.17 -15.24 1.81
N ASP A 80 5.86 -14.37 2.78
CA ASP A 80 4.77 -13.42 2.63
C ASP A 80 5.09 -12.38 1.54
N THR A 81 4.07 -11.98 0.79
CA THR A 81 4.14 -10.86 -0.15
C THR A 81 3.12 -9.81 0.23
N ILE A 82 3.50 -8.55 0.12
CA ILE A 82 2.61 -7.41 0.23
C ILE A 82 2.55 -6.74 -1.12
N LYS A 83 1.34 -6.69 -1.67
CA LYS A 83 1.04 -5.96 -2.89
C LYS A 83 0.14 -4.80 -2.54
N ALA A 84 0.35 -3.67 -3.20
CA ALA A 84 -0.47 -2.49 -2.99
C ALA A 84 -0.72 -1.78 -4.32
N GLY A 85 -1.80 -1.04 -4.34
CA GLY A 85 -2.22 -0.33 -5.53
C GLY A 85 -3.54 0.37 -5.30
N PHE A 86 -4.26 0.62 -6.39
CA PHE A 86 -5.54 1.30 -6.34
C PHE A 86 -6.61 0.57 -7.13
N TYR A 87 -7.80 0.55 -6.58
CA TYR A 87 -9.02 0.48 -7.39
C TYR A 87 -9.42 1.91 -7.74
N ASN A 88 -9.53 2.20 -9.04
CA ASN A 88 -9.95 3.51 -9.52
C ASN A 88 -11.40 3.45 -10.00
N ASN A 89 -12.26 4.18 -9.32
CA ASN A 89 -13.67 4.38 -9.67
C ASN A 89 -13.91 5.82 -10.15
N GLY A 90 -12.85 6.52 -10.51
CA GLY A 90 -12.89 7.78 -11.23
C GLY A 90 -12.29 7.62 -12.62
N GLY A 91 -12.31 8.69 -13.42
CA GLY A 91 -11.71 8.68 -14.76
C GLY A 91 -10.23 8.27 -14.78
N ALA A 92 -9.67 8.09 -15.98
CA ALA A 92 -8.26 7.75 -16.14
C ALA A 92 -7.35 8.79 -15.47
N THR A 93 -6.35 8.32 -14.73
CA THR A 93 -5.37 9.18 -14.05
C THR A 93 -3.94 8.68 -14.26
N THR A 94 -2.97 9.52 -13.89
CA THR A 94 -1.55 9.20 -14.01
C THR A 94 -1.09 8.21 -12.95
N ALA A 95 0.11 7.66 -13.14
CA ALA A 95 0.83 6.93 -12.12
C ALA A 95 0.85 7.67 -10.77
N LYS A 96 0.76 6.91 -9.67
CA LYS A 96 0.79 7.44 -8.30
C LYS A 96 1.81 6.70 -7.45
N GLN A 97 2.25 7.36 -6.39
CA GLN A 97 3.20 6.80 -5.44
C GLN A 97 2.48 6.21 -4.23
N ILE A 98 2.96 5.06 -3.76
CA ILE A 98 2.57 4.45 -2.49
C ILE A 98 3.84 4.27 -1.67
N THR A 99 3.84 4.79 -0.44
CA THR A 99 4.97 4.64 0.49
C THR A 99 4.51 3.88 1.74
N VAL A 100 5.24 2.82 2.09
CA VAL A 100 5.02 2.02 3.29
C VAL A 100 6.11 2.26 4.32
N GLY A 101 5.72 2.43 5.58
CA GLY A 101 6.61 2.36 6.73
C GLY A 101 6.57 0.97 7.35
N TYR A 102 7.73 0.37 7.59
CA TYR A 102 7.85 -0.95 8.18
C TYR A 102 9.07 -1.06 9.10
N GLU A 103 8.98 -1.95 10.07
CA GLU A 103 10.02 -2.22 11.05
C GLU A 103 10.45 -3.68 10.97
N ASP A 104 11.70 -3.95 11.36
CA ASP A 104 12.12 -5.31 11.66
C ASP A 104 11.28 -5.84 12.82
N GLY A 105 10.64 -6.99 12.63
CA GLY A 105 9.86 -7.66 13.66
C GLY A 105 10.79 -8.36 14.66
N THR A 106 10.42 -8.30 15.94
CA THR A 106 11.00 -9.14 17.00
C THR A 106 10.56 -10.59 16.86
#